data_AF-A0A834YGV9-F1
#
_entry.id   AF-A0A834YGV9-F1
#
_cell.length_a   1.000
_cell.length_b   1.000
_cell.length_c   1.000
_cell.angle_alpha   90.00
_cell.angle_beta   90.00
_cell.angle_gamma   90.00
#
_symmetry.space_group_name_H-M   'P 1'
#
loop_
_entity.id
_entity.type
_entity.pdbx_description
1 polymer ?
#
loop_
_entity_poly.entity_id
_entity_poly.type
_entity_poly.pdbx_seq_one_letter_code
_entity_poly.pdbx_strand_id
1 'polypeptide(L)'
;MDITAGNSGTMMVDGKHTRGQRGLGASQDHDHCKLQSCTKINSPVIKIPFWLKGRQPDDCGYPIPGFELSCTVANETVLELPYAGKFFVRSIDYKSQELEVYDPADN
;
A
#
# COMPACT_ATOMS: atom_id res chain seq x y z
N MET A 1 -6.94 4.13 9.30
CA MET A 1 -7.13 3.33 8.10
C MET A 1 -7.04 1.89 8.56
N ASP A 2 -7.93 1.03 8.08
CA ASP A 2 -7.97 -0.38 8.46
C ASP A 2 -7.96 -1.23 7.18
N ILE A 3 -7.23 -2.35 7.14
CA ILE A 3 -7.29 -3.30 6.01
C ILE A 3 -8.36 -4.34 6.35
N THR A 4 -9.36 -4.44 5.50
CA THR A 4 -10.40 -5.47 5.60
C THR A 4 -10.29 -6.43 4.42
N ALA A 5 -10.49 -7.72 4.69
CA ALA A 5 -10.57 -8.72 3.64
C ALA A 5 -11.88 -8.52 2.86
N GLY A 6 -11.75 -8.26 1.56
CA GLY A 6 -12.83 -8.36 0.60
C GLY A 6 -13.01 -9.80 0.11
N ASN A 7 -13.88 -9.99 -0.88
CA ASN A 7 -14.07 -11.28 -1.52
C ASN A 7 -12.94 -11.57 -2.52
N SER A 8 -12.55 -12.85 -2.65
CA SER A 8 -11.68 -13.34 -3.73
C SER A 8 -10.28 -12.71 -3.82
N GLY A 9 -9.55 -12.60 -2.71
CA GLY A 9 -8.16 -12.11 -2.70
C GLY A 9 -8.02 -10.59 -2.72
N THR A 10 -9.13 -9.84 -2.66
CA THR A 10 -9.10 -8.39 -2.52
C THR A 10 -9.00 -7.98 -1.05
N MET A 11 -8.20 -6.97 -0.74
CA MET A 11 -8.16 -6.29 0.54
C MET A 11 -8.54 -4.82 0.35
N MET A 12 -9.53 -4.34 1.10
CA MET A 12 -9.99 -2.95 1.07
C MET A 12 -9.24 -2.15 2.14
N VAL A 13 -8.87 -0.90 1.83
CA VAL A 13 -8.40 0.03 2.86
C VAL A 13 -9.51 0.98 3.27
N ASP A 14 -10.03 0.79 4.47
CA ASP A 14 -11.06 1.63 5.06
C ASP A 14 -10.42 2.94 5.53
N GLY A 15 -10.68 4.03 4.81
CA GLY A 15 -10.39 5.38 5.29
C GLY A 15 -11.29 5.72 6.49
N LYS A 16 -10.73 6.07 7.66
CA LYS A 16 -11.55 6.62 8.74
C LYS A 16 -12.21 7.89 8.24
N HIS A 17 -13.52 7.84 8.02
CA HIS A 17 -14.33 8.98 7.61
C HIS A 17 -14.42 9.98 8.76
N THR A 18 -13.45 10.90 8.89
CA THR A 18 -13.60 12.06 9.77
C THR A 18 -14.46 13.09 9.03
N ARG A 19 -15.74 13.13 9.37
CA ARG A 19 -16.66 14.19 8.94
C ARG A 19 -16.22 15.54 9.54
N GLY A 20 -15.44 16.29 8.77
CA GLY A 20 -15.32 17.75 8.81
C GLY A 20 -14.40 18.36 9.87
N GLN A 21 -13.29 18.96 9.43
CA GLN A 21 -12.94 20.35 9.73
C GLN A 21 -11.82 20.85 8.79
N ARG A 22 -11.89 22.14 8.50
CA ARG A 22 -11.13 22.87 7.47
C ARG A 22 -9.64 22.90 7.78
N GLY A 23 -8.85 22.60 6.74
CA GLY A 23 -7.54 23.21 6.46
C GLY A 23 -6.36 22.73 7.28
N LEU A 24 -5.40 22.11 6.60
CA LEU A 24 -3.97 22.48 6.58
C LEU A 24 -3.24 21.50 5.64
N GLY A 25 -2.74 22.03 4.51
CA GLY A 25 -1.69 21.37 3.72
C GLY A 25 -2.14 20.46 2.59
N ALA A 26 -2.78 21.01 1.56
CA ALA A 26 -2.45 20.55 0.20
C ALA A 26 -1.03 21.06 -0.13
N SER A 27 0.00 20.47 0.49
CA SER A 27 1.36 20.67 0.00
C SER A 27 1.49 19.77 -1.22
N GLN A 28 1.21 20.35 -2.39
CA GLN A 28 1.59 19.82 -3.69
C GLN A 28 3.11 19.90 -3.85
N ASP A 29 3.85 19.24 -2.95
CA ASP A 29 5.29 19.03 -3.05
C ASP A 29 5.59 17.65 -2.43
N HIS A 30 5.21 16.62 -3.18
CA HIS A 30 5.52 15.22 -2.91
C HIS A 30 6.75 14.81 -3.74
N ASP A 31 7.66 15.75 -4.01
CA ASP A 31 8.86 15.52 -4.82
C ASP A 31 9.79 14.48 -4.18
N HIS A 32 9.73 14.30 -2.86
CA HIS A 32 10.50 13.26 -2.17
C HIS A 32 9.82 11.89 -2.17
N CYS A 33 8.49 11.85 -2.15
CA CYS A 33 7.70 10.63 -2.22
C CYS A 33 7.41 10.25 -3.68
N LYS A 34 8.49 10.02 -4.42
CA LYS A 34 8.42 9.63 -5.83
C LYS A 34 7.69 8.31 -5.98
N LEU A 35 6.99 8.15 -7.10
CA LEU A 35 6.39 6.87 -7.48
C LEU A 35 7.48 5.78 -7.46
N GLN A 36 7.21 4.68 -6.77
CA GLN A 36 8.11 3.54 -6.72
C GLN A 36 7.42 2.28 -7.22
N SER A 37 8.23 1.29 -7.59
CA SER A 37 7.78 -0.07 -7.87
C SER A 37 8.92 -1.03 -7.53
N CYS A 38 8.64 -2.32 -7.31
CA CYS A 38 9.71 -3.29 -7.04
C CYS A 38 10.55 -3.59 -8.27
N THR A 39 9.90 -3.64 -9.43
CA THR A 39 10.52 -3.78 -10.76
C THR A 39 9.80 -2.86 -11.77
N LYS A 40 10.41 -2.63 -12.93
CA LYS A 40 9.78 -1.88 -14.03
C LYS A 40 8.74 -2.69 -14.80
N ILE A 41 8.76 -4.02 -14.64
CA ILE A 41 7.95 -4.94 -15.44
C ILE A 41 7.02 -5.70 -14.49
N ASN A 42 5.71 -5.67 -14.75
CA ASN A 42 4.70 -6.45 -14.02
C ASN A 42 4.66 -6.21 -12.48
N SER A 43 5.06 -5.02 -12.02
CA SER A 43 4.91 -4.60 -10.62
C SER A 43 3.90 -3.48 -10.52
N PRO A 44 3.05 -3.46 -9.47
CA PRO A 44 2.22 -2.29 -9.20
C PRO A 44 3.10 -1.07 -8.93
N VAL A 45 2.62 0.09 -9.39
CA VAL A 45 3.18 1.38 -9.02
C VAL A 45 2.64 1.76 -7.64
N ILE A 46 3.52 2.25 -6.77
CA ILE A 46 3.28 2.54 -5.36
C ILE A 46 3.38 4.04 -5.14
N LYS A 47 2.33 4.59 -4.53
CA LYS A 47 2.16 6.00 -4.17
C LYS A 47 1.19 6.12 -3.00
N ILE A 48 1.12 7.33 -2.44
CA ILE A 48 0.19 7.64 -1.36
C ILE A 48 -1.24 7.13 -1.62
N PRO A 49 -1.89 6.55 -0.59
CA PRO A 49 -1.46 6.46 0.81
C PRO A 49 -0.51 5.28 1.14
N PHE A 50 -0.18 4.43 0.16
CA PHE A 50 0.78 3.35 0.32
C PHE A 50 2.19 3.86 0.12
N TRP A 51 3.14 3.15 0.72
CA TRP A 51 4.55 3.48 0.56
C TRP A 51 5.41 2.23 0.59
N LEU A 52 6.58 2.32 -0.04
CA LEU A 52 7.55 1.24 -0.09
C LEU A 52 8.70 1.48 0.88
N LYS A 53 8.72 0.67 1.94
CA LYS A 53 9.77 0.72 2.97
C LYS A 53 11.15 0.54 2.36
N GLY A 54 12.06 1.44 2.70
CA GLY A 54 13.44 1.43 2.22
C GLY A 54 13.66 1.99 0.81
N ARG A 55 12.61 2.40 0.08
CA ARG A 55 12.75 3.20 -1.17
C ARG A 55 12.04 4.55 -1.11
N GLN A 56 10.97 4.67 -0.32
CA GLN A 56 10.32 5.94 -0.01
C GLN A 56 10.61 6.33 1.44
N PRO A 57 10.69 7.64 1.73
CA PRO A 57 10.63 8.16 3.09
C PRO A 57 9.40 7.64 3.85
N ASP A 58 9.56 7.49 5.15
CA ASP A 58 8.59 6.94 6.09
C ASP A 58 7.38 7.86 6.33
N ASP A 59 7.49 9.15 5.98
CA ASP A 59 6.40 10.11 5.95
C ASP A 59 5.56 10.06 4.65
N CYS A 60 5.95 9.24 3.66
CA CYS A 60 5.15 8.98 2.45
C CYS A 60 3.97 8.05 2.68
N GLY A 61 3.93 7.39 3.83
CA GLY A 61 2.92 6.41 4.20
C GLY A 61 1.93 6.92 5.22
N TYR A 62 0.85 6.17 5.42
CA TYR A 62 0.03 6.36 6.60
C TYR A 62 0.82 5.97 7.87
N PRO A 63 0.70 6.72 8.99
CA PRO A 63 1.49 6.48 10.20
C PRO A 63 1.08 5.22 11.00
N ILE A 64 0.25 4.33 10.42
CA ILE A 64 -0.13 3.07 11.07
C ILE A 64 0.86 1.98 10.65
N PRO A 65 1.52 1.30 11.61
CA PRO A 65 2.38 0.17 11.32
C PRO A 65 1.58 -1.01 10.73
N GLY A 66 2.20 -1.76 9.82
CA GLY A 66 1.58 -2.94 9.19
C GLY A 66 0.86 -2.69 7.86
N PHE A 67 0.97 -1.49 7.31
CA PHE A 67 0.44 -1.10 5.98
C PHE A 67 1.57 -0.76 4.99
N GLU A 68 2.80 -1.03 5.39
CA GLU A 68 4.00 -0.80 4.60
C GLU A 68 4.19 -1.90 3.56
N LEU A 69 4.48 -1.49 2.33
CA LEU A 69 4.87 -2.42 1.27
C LEU A 69 6.38 -2.59 1.28
N SER A 70 6.86 -3.76 0.86
CA SER A 70 8.29 -3.99 0.63
C SER A 70 8.51 -4.82 -0.63
N CYS A 71 9.77 -4.96 -1.04
CA CYS A 71 10.15 -5.81 -2.17
C CYS A 71 10.84 -7.07 -1.67
N THR A 72 10.49 -8.22 -2.23
CA THR A 72 11.30 -9.43 -2.08
C THR A 72 12.61 -9.32 -2.84
N VAL A 73 13.53 -10.25 -2.59
CA VAL A 73 14.76 -10.41 -3.39
C VAL A 73 14.48 -10.72 -4.87
N ALA A 74 13.30 -11.28 -5.17
CA ALA A 74 12.83 -11.54 -6.52
C ALA A 74 12.11 -10.33 -7.17
N ASN A 75 12.09 -9.18 -6.49
CA ASN A 75 11.40 -7.95 -6.90
C ASN A 75 9.87 -8.05 -6.95
N GLU A 76 9.27 -8.90 -6.11
CA GLU A 76 7.82 -8.94 -5.94
C GLU A 76 7.41 -7.96 -4.84
N THR A 77 6.28 -7.28 -5.04
CA THR A 77 5.69 -6.40 -4.03
C THR A 77 4.98 -7.23 -2.99
N VAL A 78 5.31 -7.02 -1.72
CA VAL A 78 4.69 -7.75 -0.59
C VAL A 78 4.09 -6.79 0.43
N LEU A 79 2.98 -7.24 1.01
CA LEU A 79 2.32 -6.65 2.16
C LEU A 79 2.43 -7.63 3.33
N GLU A 80 2.96 -7.17 4.47
CA GLU A 80 3.08 -7.98 5.68
C GLU A 80 2.10 -7.48 6.74
N LEU A 81 1.12 -8.31 7.05
CA LEU A 81 0.10 -8.03 8.05
C LEU A 81 0.48 -8.68 9.38
N PRO A 82 0.39 -7.97 10.51
CA PRO A 82 0.83 -8.48 11.82
C PRO A 82 0.24 -9.83 12.25
N TYR A 83 -0.97 -10.17 11.80
CA TYR A 83 -1.68 -11.41 12.17
C TYR A 83 -1.96 -12.36 11.02
N ALA A 84 -1.94 -11.88 9.78
CA ALA A 84 -2.30 -12.67 8.60
C ALA A 84 -1.06 -13.12 7.79
N GLY A 85 0.12 -12.58 8.11
CA GLY A 85 1.37 -12.96 7.46
C GLY A 85 1.64 -12.16 6.20
N LYS A 86 2.38 -12.76 5.26
CA LYS A 86 2.88 -12.11 4.05
C LYS A 86 2.00 -12.45 2.86
N PHE A 87 1.60 -11.41 2.14
CA PHE A 87 0.84 -11.52 0.91
C PHE A 87 1.59 -10.83 -0.23
N PHE A 88 1.51 -11.40 -1.43
CA PHE A 88 2.00 -10.74 -2.62
C PHE A 88 0.93 -9.82 -3.19
N VAL A 89 1.33 -8.61 -3.59
CA VAL A 89 0.43 -7.62 -4.18
C VAL A 89 0.47 -7.75 -5.69
N ARG A 90 -0.67 -8.12 -6.29
CA ARG A 90 -0.84 -8.25 -7.73
C ARG A 90 -1.14 -6.90 -8.38
N SER A 91 -2.08 -6.16 -7.81
CA SER A 91 -2.50 -4.85 -8.33
C SER A 91 -3.02 -3.95 -7.21
N ILE A 92 -3.04 -2.64 -7.46
CA ILE A 92 -3.56 -1.63 -6.52
C ILE A 92 -4.52 -0.74 -7.31
N ASP A 93 -5.79 -0.74 -6.93
CA ASP A 93 -6.77 0.21 -7.44
C ASP A 93 -6.86 1.41 -6.50
N TYR A 94 -6.30 2.54 -6.94
CA TYR A 94 -6.27 3.78 -6.18
C TYR A 94 -7.62 4.52 -6.13
N LYS A 95 -8.56 4.20 -7.02
CA LYS A 95 -9.89 4.82 -7.01
C LYS A 95 -10.78 4.18 -5.97
N SER A 96 -10.80 2.84 -5.93
CA SER A 96 -11.55 2.08 -4.93
C SER A 96 -10.79 1.90 -3.62
N GLN A 97 -9.48 2.17 -3.61
CA GLN A 97 -8.61 1.93 -2.46
C GLN A 97 -8.56 0.44 -2.10
N GLU A 98 -8.30 -0.40 -3.11
CA GLU A 98 -8.25 -1.85 -3.01
C GLU A 98 -6.88 -2.39 -3.41
N LEU A 99 -6.39 -3.40 -2.70
CA LEU A 99 -5.25 -4.21 -3.10
C LEU A 99 -5.74 -5.59 -3.49
N GLU A 100 -5.36 -6.03 -4.68
CA GLU A 100 -5.49 -7.43 -5.06
C GLU A 100 -4.24 -8.17 -4.60
N VAL A 101 -4.43 -9.17 -3.75
CA VAL A 101 -3.34 -9.96 -3.18
C VAL A 101 -3.52 -11.45 -3.42
N TYR A 102 -2.42 -12.19 -3.29
CA TYR A 102 -2.43 -13.64 -3.27
C TYR A 102 -1.47 -14.17 -2.21
N ASP A 103 -1.81 -15.32 -1.63
CA ASP A 103 -0.98 -16.01 -0.65
C ASP A 103 0.10 -16.84 -1.37
N PRO A 104 1.39 -16.72 -1.01
CA PRO A 104 2.44 -17.62 -1.52
C PRO A 104 2.13 -19.12 -1.36
N ALA A 105 1.36 -19.50 -0.34
CA ALA A 105 1.05 -20.88 0.01
C ALA A 105 -0.17 -21.45 -0.75
N ASP A 106 -0.94 -20.61 -1.44
CA ASP A 106 -2.04 -21.01 -2.32
C ASP A 106 -1.46 -21.30 -3.72
N ASN A 107 -0.80 -22.45 -3.86
CA ASN A 107 -0.29 -23.00 -5.12
C ASN A 107 -0.87 -24.40 -5.39
#